data_AF-A0A9E0YGA8-F1
#
_entry.id   AF-A0A9E0YGA8-F1
#
_cell.length_a   1.000
_cell.length_b   1.000
_cell.length_c   1.000
_cell.angle_alpha   90.00
_cell.angle_beta   90.00
_cell.angle_gamma   90.00
#
_symmetry.space_group_name_H-M   'P 1'
#
loop_
_entity.id
_entity.type
_entity.pdbx_description
1 polymer ?
#
loop_
_entity_poly.entity_id
_entity_poly.type
_entity_poly.pdbx_seq_one_letter_code
_entity_poly.pdbx_strand_id
1 'polypeptide(L)'
;MSETTGALVSTPLPVIANVSRIVTKVVDRIAFDRSDFPLMVAAATVEALKQHGIQARVMYGEAAWIEVLENHAIQWAGCWNGSLYFWADTQFGETVDLNASVAYKKRSHAKPEERPVGSPPILWSAEIPSFYKYVPEGIAELELLDEGDRKKFEAILAEIRDKCRPELLRGDEEEFPNEPILCPGRKLLDDSKNSFRFFDRTLAVTGVPDAPI
;
A
#
# COMPACT_ATOMS: atom_id res chain seq x y z
N MET A 1 21.10 15.74 32.43
CA MET A 1 21.30 15.05 31.15
C MET A 1 20.03 15.25 30.36
N SER A 2 20.11 16.07 29.31
CA SER A 2 18.98 16.35 28.43
C SER A 2 18.82 15.17 27.49
N GLU A 3 17.72 14.43 27.63
CA GLU A 3 17.26 13.51 26.60
C GLU A 3 16.83 14.37 25.41
N THR A 4 17.72 14.50 24.43
CA THR A 4 17.30 14.83 23.06
C THR A 4 16.40 13.69 22.61
N THR A 5 15.09 13.88 22.74
CA THR A 5 14.08 13.15 21.98
C THR A 5 14.45 13.27 20.51
N GLY A 6 15.15 12.27 19.98
CA GLY A 6 15.45 12.20 18.55
C GLY A 6 14.11 12.24 17.83
N ALA A 7 13.86 13.30 17.07
CA ALA A 7 12.66 13.38 16.25
C ALA A 7 12.60 12.09 15.41
N LEU A 8 11.49 11.36 15.49
CA LEU A 8 11.26 10.19 14.66
C LEU A 8 11.38 10.64 13.20
N VAL A 9 12.45 10.22 12.53
CA VAL A 9 12.69 10.54 11.13
C VAL A 9 11.74 9.65 10.32
N SER A 10 10.79 10.25 9.61
CA SER A 10 9.75 9.54 8.85
C SER A 10 9.45 10.28 7.55
N THR A 11 8.79 9.62 6.59
CA THR A 11 8.42 10.27 5.32
C THR A 11 7.48 11.45 5.60
N PRO A 12 7.72 12.67 5.06
CA PRO A 12 6.84 13.83 5.25
C PRO A 12 5.40 13.55 4.78
N LEU A 13 4.39 13.98 5.53
CA LEU A 13 2.98 13.72 5.20
C LEU A 13 2.57 14.19 3.79
N PRO A 14 2.98 15.39 3.32
CA PRO A 14 2.68 15.82 1.96
C PRO A 14 3.27 14.89 0.90
N VAL A 15 4.43 14.27 1.19
CA VAL A 15 5.04 13.27 0.31
C VAL A 15 4.24 11.98 0.32
N ILE A 16 3.84 11.48 1.49
CA ILE A 16 2.98 10.29 1.62
C ILE A 16 1.69 10.48 0.80
N ALA A 17 1.00 11.61 1.00
CA ALA A 17 -0.25 11.93 0.32
C ALA A 17 -0.07 11.95 -1.20
N ASN A 18 0.95 12.69 -1.66
CA ASN A 18 1.22 12.87 -3.08
C ASN A 18 1.62 11.57 -3.78
N VAL A 19 2.56 10.81 -3.18
CA VAL A 19 3.02 9.52 -3.71
C VAL A 19 1.85 8.54 -3.76
N SER A 20 1.12 8.37 -2.66
CA SER A 20 -0.01 7.44 -2.58
C SER A 20 -1.06 7.78 -3.63
N ARG A 21 -1.44 9.05 -3.77
CA ARG A 21 -2.45 9.50 -4.73
C ARG A 21 -1.98 9.35 -6.18
N ILE A 22 -0.75 9.76 -6.50
CA ILE A 22 -0.27 9.73 -7.89
C ILE A 22 -0.03 8.30 -8.34
N VAL A 23 0.65 7.47 -7.53
CA VAL A 23 0.96 6.09 -7.91
C VAL A 23 -0.32 5.30 -8.13
N THR A 24 -1.26 5.32 -7.18
CA THR A 24 -2.55 4.62 -7.32
C THR A 24 -3.30 5.07 -8.58
N LYS A 25 -3.49 6.38 -8.76
CA LYS A 25 -4.20 6.95 -9.92
C LYS A 25 -3.53 6.65 -11.26
N VAL A 26 -2.21 6.76 -11.34
CA VAL A 26 -1.47 6.55 -12.59
C VAL A 26 -1.48 5.07 -12.97
N VAL A 27 -1.20 4.18 -12.01
CA VAL A 27 -1.18 2.74 -12.27
C VAL A 27 -2.58 2.24 -12.62
N ASP A 28 -3.62 2.57 -11.87
CA ASP A 28 -4.99 2.14 -12.19
C ASP A 28 -5.44 2.61 -13.57
N ARG A 29 -5.09 3.84 -13.98
CA ARG A 29 -5.48 4.33 -15.30
C ARG A 29 -4.69 3.66 -16.44
N ILE A 30 -3.41 3.36 -16.26
CA ILE A 30 -2.56 2.80 -17.34
C ILE A 30 -2.64 1.27 -17.40
N ALA A 31 -2.65 0.61 -16.25
CA ALA A 31 -2.70 -0.84 -16.10
C ALA A 31 -4.13 -1.38 -15.89
N PHE A 32 -5.14 -0.50 -15.90
CA PHE A 32 -6.57 -0.74 -15.66
C PHE A 32 -6.94 -1.14 -14.22
N ASP A 33 -6.15 -2.02 -13.60
CA ASP A 33 -6.32 -2.40 -12.20
C ASP A 33 -4.95 -2.73 -11.60
N ARG A 34 -4.55 -1.98 -10.58
CA ARG A 34 -3.25 -2.20 -9.94
C ARG A 34 -3.17 -3.49 -9.12
N SER A 35 -4.30 -4.11 -8.76
CA SER A 35 -4.35 -5.37 -7.99
C SER A 35 -3.63 -6.53 -8.69
N ASP A 36 -3.53 -6.48 -10.02
CA ASP A 36 -2.83 -7.47 -10.83
C ASP A 36 -1.31 -7.24 -10.92
N PHE A 37 -0.81 -6.05 -10.53
CA PHE A 37 0.58 -5.64 -10.74
C PHE A 37 1.31 -5.17 -9.47
N PRO A 38 1.33 -5.96 -8.37
CA PRO A 38 1.93 -5.55 -7.09
C PRO A 38 3.40 -5.13 -7.21
N LEU A 39 4.19 -5.84 -8.02
CA LEU A 39 5.59 -5.50 -8.26
C LEU A 39 5.75 -4.16 -8.99
N MET A 40 4.92 -3.88 -10.00
CA MET A 40 4.96 -2.57 -10.68
C MET A 40 4.54 -1.44 -9.75
N VAL A 41 3.54 -1.67 -8.88
CA VAL A 41 3.11 -0.69 -7.88
C VAL A 41 4.22 -0.39 -6.87
N ALA A 42 4.91 -1.42 -6.37
CA ALA A 42 6.04 -1.24 -5.46
C ALA A 42 7.20 -0.50 -6.14
N ALA A 43 7.55 -0.86 -7.38
CA ALA A 43 8.60 -0.18 -8.13
C ALA A 43 8.25 1.28 -8.47
N ALA A 44 7.00 1.54 -8.84
CA ALA A 44 6.46 2.89 -9.06
C ALA A 44 6.53 3.75 -7.80
N THR A 45 6.21 3.17 -6.64
CA THR A 45 6.34 3.81 -5.32
C THR A 45 7.79 4.21 -5.03
N VAL A 46 8.75 3.32 -5.30
CA VAL A 46 10.19 3.62 -5.14
C VAL A 46 10.63 4.77 -6.05
N GLU A 47 10.22 4.78 -7.32
CA GLU A 47 10.57 5.88 -8.24
C GLU A 47 9.94 7.21 -7.81
N ALA A 48 8.71 7.18 -7.30
CA ALA A 48 8.03 8.37 -6.78
C ALA A 48 8.75 8.94 -5.55
N LEU A 49 9.12 8.09 -4.60
CA LEU A 49 9.88 8.48 -3.40
C LEU A 49 11.26 9.06 -3.73
N LYS A 50 11.92 8.52 -4.75
CA LYS A 50 13.20 9.02 -5.25
C LYS A 50 13.12 10.46 -5.73
N GLN A 51 11.99 10.90 -6.29
CA GLN A 51 11.79 12.32 -6.68
C GLN A 51 11.92 13.26 -5.48
N HIS A 52 11.59 12.78 -4.29
CA HIS A 52 11.64 13.53 -3.03
C HIS A 52 12.92 13.28 -2.22
N GLY A 53 13.94 12.65 -2.82
CA GLY A 53 15.20 12.33 -2.14
C GLY A 53 15.08 11.27 -1.05
N ILE A 54 14.00 10.48 -1.05
CA ILE A 54 13.79 9.40 -0.09
C ILE A 54 14.27 8.10 -0.74
N GLN A 55 15.25 7.46 -0.11
CA GLN A 55 15.69 6.14 -0.54
C GLN A 55 14.62 5.12 -0.13
N ALA A 56 14.30 4.23 -1.06
CA ALA A 56 13.40 3.12 -0.86
C ALA A 56 13.83 1.95 -1.75
N ARG A 57 13.34 0.76 -1.45
CA ARG A 57 13.62 -0.47 -2.19
C ARG A 57 12.37 -1.32 -2.27
N VAL A 58 12.25 -2.10 -3.35
CA VAL A 58 11.21 -3.11 -3.46
C VAL A 58 11.64 -4.33 -2.65
N MET A 59 10.79 -4.73 -1.72
CA MET A 59 10.94 -5.94 -0.94
C MET A 59 10.06 -7.02 -1.54
N TYR A 60 10.46 -8.29 -1.35
CA TYR A 60 9.60 -9.43 -1.65
C TYR A 60 9.65 -10.44 -0.52
N GLY A 61 8.61 -11.28 -0.47
CA GLY A 61 8.47 -12.37 0.47
C GLY A 61 7.01 -12.73 0.66
N GLU A 62 6.71 -13.43 1.74
CA GLU A 62 5.33 -13.74 2.10
C GLU A 62 4.65 -12.54 2.76
N ALA A 63 3.39 -12.34 2.42
CA ALA A 63 2.56 -11.28 2.98
C ALA A 63 1.15 -11.80 3.24
N ALA A 64 0.61 -11.47 4.40
CA ALA A 64 -0.76 -11.78 4.76
C ALA A 64 -1.48 -10.56 5.35
N TRP A 65 -2.78 -10.48 5.11
CA TRP A 65 -3.68 -9.46 5.61
C TRP A 65 -5.07 -10.03 5.88
N ILE A 66 -5.94 -9.27 6.53
CA ILE A 66 -7.33 -9.66 6.76
C ILE A 66 -8.23 -9.12 5.67
N GLU A 67 -9.05 -9.96 5.05
CA GLU A 67 -10.14 -9.54 4.17
C GLU A 67 -11.51 -9.71 4.83
N VAL A 68 -12.44 -8.88 4.40
CA VAL A 68 -13.85 -8.93 4.79
C VAL A 68 -14.64 -9.58 3.67
N LEU A 69 -15.48 -10.56 4.02
CA LEU A 69 -16.36 -11.28 3.10
C LEU A 69 -17.76 -10.64 3.04
N GLU A 70 -18.55 -10.97 2.02
CA GLU A 70 -19.95 -10.50 1.87
C GLU A 70 -20.81 -10.77 3.11
N ASN A 71 -20.57 -11.89 3.80
CA ASN A 71 -21.28 -12.28 5.02
C ASN A 71 -20.74 -11.60 6.30
N HIS A 72 -19.86 -10.60 6.16
CA HIS A 72 -19.14 -9.92 7.23
C HIS A 72 -18.17 -10.79 8.03
N ALA A 73 -17.92 -12.04 7.62
CA ALA A 73 -16.83 -12.81 8.18
C ALA A 73 -15.47 -12.20 7.77
N ILE A 74 -14.48 -12.44 8.61
CA ILE A 74 -13.10 -12.08 8.33
C ILE A 74 -12.29 -13.34 8.01
N GLN A 75 -11.32 -13.22 7.11
CA GLN A 75 -10.39 -14.30 6.81
C GLN A 75 -8.98 -13.76 6.55
N TRP A 76 -7.98 -14.60 6.76
CA TRP A 76 -6.63 -14.30 6.25
C TRP A 76 -6.57 -14.41 4.74
N ALA A 77 -5.72 -13.57 4.18
CA ALA A 77 -5.58 -13.31 2.77
C ALA A 77 -4.14 -12.95 2.42
N GLY A 78 -3.73 -13.18 1.19
CA GLY A 78 -2.42 -12.78 0.72
C GLY A 78 -1.66 -13.88 0.00
N CYS A 79 -0.34 -13.79 0.05
CA CYS A 79 0.59 -14.70 -0.60
C CYS A 79 1.50 -15.31 0.46
N TRP A 80 1.34 -16.61 0.69
CA TRP A 80 2.11 -17.43 1.64
C TRP A 80 2.25 -18.84 1.07
N ASN A 81 2.97 -19.74 1.76
CA ASN A 81 3.30 -21.09 1.28
C ASN A 81 4.07 -21.07 -0.05
N GLY A 82 5.10 -20.21 -0.13
CA GLY A 82 5.97 -20.10 -1.31
C GLY A 82 5.38 -19.26 -2.45
N SER A 83 4.25 -18.58 -2.23
CA SER A 83 3.77 -17.51 -3.13
C SER A 83 4.34 -16.17 -2.68
N LEU A 84 4.95 -15.43 -3.60
CA LEU A 84 5.59 -14.15 -3.29
C LEU A 84 4.66 -12.96 -3.49
N TYR A 85 4.79 -11.98 -2.60
CA TYR A 85 4.22 -10.64 -2.70
C TYR A 85 5.32 -9.58 -2.73
N PHE A 86 4.95 -8.34 -3.08
CA PHE A 86 5.89 -7.23 -3.22
C PHE A 86 5.35 -5.97 -2.56
N TRP A 87 6.22 -5.26 -1.85
CA TRP A 87 5.94 -3.97 -1.23
C TRP A 87 7.20 -3.09 -1.31
N ALA A 88 7.12 -1.84 -0.86
CA ALA A 88 8.28 -0.96 -0.76
C ALA A 88 8.65 -0.71 0.70
N ASP A 89 9.95 -0.68 1.01
CA ASP A 89 10.47 -0.23 2.30
C ASP A 89 11.26 1.06 2.11
N THR A 90 10.99 2.06 2.96
CA THR A 90 11.72 3.34 2.95
C THR A 90 12.98 3.27 3.82
N GLN A 91 13.91 4.21 3.64
CA GLN A 91 15.08 4.38 4.52
C GLN A 91 14.73 4.68 5.98
N PHE A 92 13.48 5.04 6.26
CA PHE A 92 12.98 5.29 7.61
C PHE A 92 12.43 4.03 8.29
N GLY A 93 12.47 2.88 7.60
CA GLY A 93 11.90 1.63 8.09
C GLY A 93 10.38 1.56 7.97
N GLU A 94 9.78 2.38 7.10
CA GLU A 94 8.34 2.31 6.83
C GLU A 94 8.07 1.32 5.69
N THR A 95 7.16 0.38 5.92
CA THR A 95 6.58 -0.48 4.88
C THR A 95 5.44 0.24 4.19
N VAL A 96 5.49 0.25 2.86
CA VAL A 96 4.53 0.89 1.98
C VAL A 96 3.89 -0.14 1.06
N ASP A 97 2.59 -0.36 1.23
CA ASP A 97 1.77 -1.22 0.38
C ASP A 97 0.53 -0.45 -0.10
N LEU A 98 0.65 0.10 -1.31
CA LEU A 98 -0.43 0.80 -2.01
C LEU A 98 -1.41 -0.14 -2.73
N ASN A 99 -1.14 -1.44 -2.72
CA ASN A 99 -1.94 -2.45 -3.40
C ASN A 99 -2.85 -3.22 -2.44
N ALA A 100 -2.51 -3.26 -1.14
CA ALA A 100 -3.28 -3.93 -0.10
C ALA A 100 -4.79 -3.64 -0.16
N SER A 101 -5.19 -2.38 -0.28
CA SER A 101 -6.60 -1.94 -0.27
C SER A 101 -7.46 -2.48 -1.41
N VAL A 102 -6.84 -2.92 -2.51
CA VAL A 102 -7.53 -3.45 -3.69
C VAL A 102 -7.24 -4.93 -3.93
N ALA A 103 -6.48 -5.58 -3.06
CA ALA A 103 -6.06 -6.96 -3.25
C ALA A 103 -7.24 -7.96 -3.29
N TYR A 104 -8.35 -7.64 -2.60
CA TYR A 104 -9.57 -8.45 -2.63
C TYR A 104 -10.12 -8.62 -4.04
N LYS A 105 -9.99 -7.63 -4.93
CA LYS A 105 -10.54 -7.68 -6.30
C LYS A 105 -9.98 -8.85 -7.10
N LYS A 106 -8.66 -9.03 -7.06
CA LYS A 106 -7.97 -10.15 -7.71
C LYS A 106 -8.52 -11.49 -7.22
N ARG A 107 -8.82 -11.60 -5.93
CA ARG A 107 -9.38 -12.83 -5.34
C ARG A 107 -10.86 -13.00 -5.65
N SER A 108 -11.65 -11.93 -5.70
CA SER A 108 -13.04 -11.99 -6.18
C SER A 108 -13.12 -12.62 -7.58
N HIS A 109 -12.10 -12.43 -8.42
CA HIS A 109 -11.98 -13.08 -9.72
C HIS A 109 -11.45 -14.53 -9.64
N ALA A 110 -10.42 -14.79 -8.84
CA ALA A 110 -9.76 -16.10 -8.77
C ALA A 110 -10.52 -17.15 -7.94
N LYS A 111 -11.27 -16.72 -6.92
CA LYS A 111 -12.04 -17.53 -5.97
C LYS A 111 -13.38 -16.87 -5.65
N PRO A 112 -14.28 -16.76 -6.64
CA PRO A 112 -15.55 -16.05 -6.50
C PRO A 112 -16.46 -16.63 -5.41
N GLU A 113 -16.28 -17.88 -5.02
CA GLU A 113 -17.01 -18.54 -3.94
C GLU A 113 -16.70 -17.98 -2.55
N GLU A 114 -15.49 -17.43 -2.33
CA GLU A 114 -15.11 -16.81 -1.05
C GLU A 114 -15.78 -15.42 -0.87
N ARG A 115 -16.19 -14.78 -1.98
CA ARG A 115 -16.88 -13.47 -2.02
C ARG A 115 -16.25 -12.39 -1.12
N PRO A 116 -14.96 -12.07 -1.29
CA PRO A 116 -14.36 -10.97 -0.56
C PRO A 116 -14.89 -9.63 -1.10
N VAL A 117 -15.21 -8.71 -0.19
CA VAL A 117 -15.75 -7.37 -0.49
C VAL A 117 -14.82 -6.23 -0.09
N GLY A 118 -13.74 -6.54 0.63
CA GLY A 118 -12.75 -5.54 1.01
C GLY A 118 -11.48 -6.15 1.60
N SER A 119 -10.38 -5.43 1.42
CA SER A 119 -9.09 -5.62 2.08
C SER A 119 -8.83 -4.48 3.07
N PRO A 120 -7.82 -4.57 3.94
CA PRO A 120 -7.53 -3.48 4.86
C PRO A 120 -6.92 -2.27 4.12
N PRO A 121 -6.83 -1.11 4.80
CA PRO A 121 -6.33 0.13 4.21
C PRO A 121 -4.95 0.03 3.55
N ILE A 122 -4.61 0.97 2.67
CA ILE A 122 -3.22 1.17 2.24
C ILE A 122 -2.32 1.23 3.47
N LEU A 123 -1.19 0.53 3.44
CA LEU A 123 -0.22 0.55 4.52
C LEU A 123 0.90 1.52 4.20
N TRP A 124 1.21 2.44 5.12
CA TRP A 124 2.44 3.23 5.10
C TRP A 124 2.94 3.41 6.53
N SER A 125 3.69 2.45 7.04
CA SER A 125 3.94 2.36 8.47
C SER A 125 5.26 1.71 8.83
N ALA A 126 5.94 2.24 9.85
CA ALA A 126 7.04 1.54 10.52
C ALA A 126 6.53 0.51 11.56
N GLU A 127 5.29 0.67 12.04
CA GLU A 127 4.64 -0.26 12.96
C GLU A 127 3.54 -1.03 12.22
N ILE A 128 3.86 -2.26 11.82
CA ILE A 128 2.92 -3.10 11.06
C ILE A 128 1.76 -3.51 11.98
N PRO A 129 0.50 -3.14 11.66
CA PRO A 129 -0.66 -3.55 12.43
C PRO A 129 -0.79 -5.08 12.49
N SER A 130 -1.37 -5.62 13.56
CA SER A 130 -1.48 -7.08 13.76
C SER A 130 -2.28 -7.83 12.70
N PHE A 131 -3.15 -7.13 11.98
CA PHE A 131 -3.93 -7.63 10.84
C PHE A 131 -3.17 -7.59 9.50
N TYR A 132 -1.88 -7.23 9.54
CA TYR A 132 -0.90 -7.42 8.49
C TYR A 132 0.24 -8.31 9.00
N LYS A 133 0.84 -9.08 8.09
CA LYS A 133 2.08 -9.83 8.29
C LYS A 133 2.91 -9.71 7.03
N TYR A 134 4.20 -9.43 7.19
CA TYR A 134 5.18 -9.43 6.12
C TYR A 134 6.39 -10.22 6.61
N VAL A 135 6.83 -11.18 5.82
CA VAL A 135 8.04 -11.96 6.06
C VAL A 135 8.99 -11.67 4.89
N PRO A 136 9.88 -10.68 5.02
CA PRO A 136 10.79 -10.32 3.95
C PRO A 136 11.77 -11.47 3.67
N GLU A 137 11.84 -11.87 2.41
CA GLU A 137 12.84 -12.83 1.92
C GLU A 137 14.03 -12.13 1.27
N GLY A 138 13.81 -10.96 0.67
CA GLY A 138 14.88 -10.21 0.02
C GLY A 138 14.44 -8.92 -0.66
N ILE A 139 15.33 -8.40 -1.51
CA ILE A 139 15.11 -7.21 -2.33
C ILE A 139 14.81 -7.66 -3.75
N ALA A 140 13.75 -7.14 -4.35
CA ALA A 140 13.38 -7.44 -5.72
C ALA A 140 13.91 -6.38 -6.68
N GLU A 141 14.35 -6.83 -7.85
CA GLU A 141 14.59 -5.98 -9.02
C GLU A 141 13.50 -6.28 -10.06
N LEU A 142 12.94 -5.24 -10.66
CA LEU A 142 11.89 -5.40 -11.65
C LEU A 142 12.52 -5.63 -13.03
N GLU A 143 12.41 -6.88 -13.52
CA GLU A 143 12.75 -7.25 -14.88
C GLU A 143 11.47 -7.58 -15.67
N LEU A 144 11.09 -6.72 -16.61
CA LEU A 144 9.91 -6.91 -17.47
C LEU A 144 10.33 -7.54 -18.80
N LEU A 145 10.01 -8.82 -18.97
CA LEU A 145 10.32 -9.59 -20.17
C LEU A 145 9.29 -9.38 -21.30
N ASP A 146 8.05 -9.04 -20.94
CA ASP A 146 6.99 -8.73 -21.91
C ASP A 146 7.07 -7.28 -22.37
N GLU A 147 6.99 -7.08 -23.69
CA GLU A 147 7.07 -5.76 -24.33
C GLU A 147 5.89 -4.85 -23.96
N GLY A 148 4.69 -5.43 -23.82
CA GLY A 148 3.49 -4.70 -23.46
C GLY A 148 3.59 -4.15 -22.03
N ASP A 149 3.99 -4.99 -21.10
CA ASP A 149 4.21 -4.61 -19.71
C ASP A 149 5.37 -3.62 -19.56
N ARG A 150 6.45 -3.78 -20.34
CA ARG A 150 7.54 -2.79 -20.37
C ARG A 150 7.04 -1.42 -20.79
N LYS A 151 6.29 -1.31 -21.89
CA LYS A 151 5.73 -0.03 -22.37
C LYS A 151 4.77 0.60 -21.37
N LYS A 152 3.91 -0.20 -20.73
CA LYS A 152 3.02 0.29 -19.67
C LYS A 152 3.84 0.87 -18.52
N PHE A 153 4.85 0.14 -18.07
CA PHE A 153 5.66 0.57 -16.94
C PHE A 153 6.49 1.81 -17.26
N GLU A 154 7.08 1.91 -18.46
CA GLU A 154 7.75 3.13 -18.94
C GLU A 154 6.81 4.35 -18.92
N ALA A 155 5.56 4.18 -19.36
CA ALA A 155 4.55 5.24 -19.32
C ALA A 155 4.18 5.63 -17.88
N ILE A 156 4.04 4.65 -16.98
CA ILE A 156 3.81 4.88 -15.54
C ILE A 156 4.96 5.70 -14.95
N LEU A 157 6.21 5.29 -15.18
CA LEU A 157 7.38 5.99 -14.65
C LEU A 157 7.51 7.41 -15.22
N ALA A 158 7.22 7.61 -16.50
CA ALA A 158 7.24 8.93 -17.12
C ALA A 158 6.24 9.89 -16.44
N GLU A 159 5.01 9.43 -16.19
CA GLU A 159 4.02 10.26 -15.52
C GLU A 159 4.31 10.48 -14.03
N ILE A 160 4.88 9.49 -13.34
CA ILE A 160 5.33 9.65 -11.95
C ILE A 160 6.42 10.72 -11.88
N ARG A 161 7.42 10.68 -12.76
CA ARG A 161 8.49 11.71 -12.81
C ARG A 161 7.96 13.10 -13.13
N ASP A 162 6.88 13.19 -13.90
CA ASP A 162 6.25 14.47 -14.24
C ASP A 162 5.42 15.01 -13.07
N LYS A 163 4.65 14.15 -12.40
CA LYS A 163 3.63 14.55 -11.41
C LYS A 163 4.11 14.52 -9.96
N CYS A 164 5.09 13.70 -9.61
CA CYS A 164 5.66 13.60 -8.26
C CYS A 164 6.83 14.58 -8.03
N ARG A 165 6.94 15.65 -8.82
CA ARG A 165 8.02 16.63 -8.67
C ARG A 165 7.89 17.38 -7.34
N PRO A 166 8.98 17.56 -6.56
CA PRO A 166 8.93 18.25 -5.27
C PRO A 166 8.34 19.66 -5.33
N GLU A 167 8.50 20.36 -6.46
CA GLU A 167 8.00 21.72 -6.65
C GLU A 167 6.47 21.79 -6.68
N LEU A 168 5.81 20.69 -7.04
CA LEU A 168 4.35 20.58 -7.12
C LEU A 168 3.69 20.35 -5.75
N LEU A 169 4.47 20.13 -4.69
CA LEU A 169 3.96 19.98 -3.32
C LEU A 169 3.60 21.31 -2.63
N ARG A 170 3.73 22.45 -3.31
CA ARG A 170 3.56 23.79 -2.69
C ARG A 170 2.14 24.31 -2.85
N GLY A 171 1.47 24.57 -1.72
CA GLY A 171 0.35 25.51 -1.64
C GLY A 171 -1.06 24.93 -1.54
N ASP A 172 -1.24 23.63 -1.74
CA ASP A 172 -2.54 22.95 -1.63
C ASP A 172 -2.59 22.05 -0.37
N GLU A 173 -3.80 21.83 0.16
CA GLU A 173 -4.04 20.84 1.23
C GLU A 173 -3.63 19.43 0.76
N GLU A 174 -3.20 18.57 1.69
CA GLU A 174 -2.81 17.21 1.33
C GLU A 174 -3.99 16.41 0.73
N GLU A 175 -3.92 16.13 -0.57
CA GLU A 175 -4.87 15.27 -1.27
C GLU A 175 -4.36 13.83 -1.28
N PHE A 176 -5.20 12.90 -0.81
CA PHE A 176 -4.91 11.48 -0.71
C PHE A 176 -5.75 10.67 -1.70
N PRO A 177 -5.41 9.40 -1.95
CA PRO A 177 -6.30 8.51 -2.71
C PRO A 177 -7.67 8.42 -2.04
N ASN A 178 -8.71 8.14 -2.84
CA ASN A 178 -10.06 7.90 -2.34
C ASN A 178 -10.21 6.50 -1.73
N GLU A 179 -9.28 6.16 -0.83
CA GLU A 179 -9.12 4.87 -0.16
C GLU A 179 -8.50 5.11 1.22
N PRO A 180 -8.84 4.31 2.23
CA PRO A 180 -8.24 4.46 3.55
C PRO A 180 -6.74 4.18 3.50
N ILE A 181 -5.99 4.92 4.33
CA ILE A 181 -4.56 4.75 4.51
C ILE A 181 -4.20 4.72 6.00
N LEU A 182 -3.34 3.79 6.39
CA LEU A 182 -2.79 3.65 7.73
C LEU A 182 -1.35 4.18 7.76
N CYS A 183 -1.19 5.36 8.37
CA CYS A 183 0.10 6.01 8.62
C CYS A 183 0.23 6.38 10.11
N PRO A 184 0.99 5.66 10.94
CA PRO A 184 1.09 5.98 12.36
C PRO A 184 1.60 7.41 12.60
N GLY A 185 0.97 8.08 13.56
CA GLY A 185 1.38 9.40 14.03
C GLY A 185 0.94 10.59 13.17
N ARG A 186 0.24 10.39 12.05
CA ARG A 186 -0.22 11.48 11.16
C ARG A 186 -1.61 11.17 10.62
N LYS A 187 -2.46 12.21 10.52
CA LYS A 187 -3.90 12.17 10.14
C LYS A 187 -4.31 10.81 9.54
N LEU A 188 -4.99 9.99 10.34
CA LEU A 188 -5.97 9.06 9.78
C LEU A 188 -6.90 9.95 8.94
N LEU A 189 -7.04 9.66 7.65
CA LEU A 189 -8.09 10.28 6.87
C LEU A 189 -9.41 9.69 7.34
N ASP A 190 -9.94 10.37 8.34
CA ASP A 190 -11.36 10.41 8.62
C ASP A 190 -12.08 10.90 7.35
N ASP A 191 -13.14 10.19 7.03
CA ASP A 191 -13.69 10.11 5.69
C ASP A 191 -14.31 11.41 5.20
N SER A 192 -14.56 12.42 6.04
CA SER A 192 -15.26 13.71 5.79
C SER A 192 -16.52 13.69 4.88
N LYS A 193 -16.92 12.50 4.38
CA LYS A 193 -18.01 12.15 3.46
C LYS A 193 -18.86 10.98 4.02
N ASN A 194 -18.58 10.51 5.23
CA ASN A 194 -19.24 9.44 5.98
C ASN A 194 -19.33 8.06 5.28
N SER A 195 -18.24 7.52 4.74
CA SER A 195 -18.18 6.17 4.15
C SER A 195 -17.64 5.06 5.06
N PHE A 196 -17.01 5.34 6.20
CA PHE A 196 -16.77 4.33 7.25
C PHE A 196 -17.98 4.28 8.21
N ARG A 197 -19.17 4.03 7.65
CA ARG A 197 -20.36 3.77 8.47
C ARG A 197 -20.19 2.44 9.21
N PHE A 198 -19.83 2.59 10.48
CA PHE A 198 -19.88 1.63 11.59
C PHE A 198 -18.87 0.48 11.56
N PHE A 199 -17.70 0.72 12.17
CA PHE A 199 -17.10 -0.32 13.02
C PHE A 199 -17.60 -0.07 14.45
N ASP A 200 -18.68 -0.74 14.82
CA ASP A 200 -19.13 -0.78 16.20
C ASP A 200 -18.07 -1.54 17.03
N ARG A 201 -17.39 -0.84 17.95
CA ARG A 201 -16.47 -1.48 18.92
C ARG A 201 -17.14 -2.59 19.75
N THR A 202 -18.47 -2.62 19.77
CA THR A 202 -19.28 -3.65 20.44
C THR A 202 -19.40 -4.95 19.61
N LEU A 203 -19.04 -4.93 18.32
CA LEU A 203 -18.83 -6.12 17.46
C LEU A 203 -17.35 -6.54 17.47
N ALA A 204 -16.75 -6.57 18.65
CA ALA A 204 -15.38 -7.01 18.86
C ALA A 204 -15.15 -8.34 18.14
N VAL A 205 -14.32 -8.28 17.09
CA VAL A 205 -13.74 -9.45 16.44
C VAL A 205 -13.14 -10.32 17.54
N THR A 206 -13.66 -11.54 17.65
CA THR A 206 -13.17 -12.60 18.55
C THR A 206 -11.78 -13.03 18.10
N GLY A 207 -10.78 -12.21 18.42
CA GLY A 207 -9.39 -12.42 18.01
C GLY A 207 -9.17 -12.27 16.50
N VAL A 208 -8.06 -11.64 16.12
CA VAL A 208 -7.52 -11.83 14.77
C VAL A 208 -7.19 -13.32 14.65
N PRO A 209 -7.70 -14.06 13.63
CA PRO A 209 -7.36 -15.47 13.46
C PRO A 209 -5.84 -15.63 13.36
N ASP A 210 -5.30 -16.84 13.52
CA ASP A 210 -3.87 -17.05 13.28
C ASP A 210 -3.58 -16.90 11.79
N ALA A 211 -2.54 -16.12 11.47
CA ALA A 211 -2.05 -16.06 10.11
C ALA A 211 -1.56 -17.46 9.71
N PRO A 212 -1.76 -17.89 8.45
CA PRO A 212 -1.15 -19.11 7.94
C PRO A 212 0.38 -19.01 8.11
N ILE A 213 0.95 -20.08 8.69
CA ILE A 213 2.40 -20.24 8.95
C ILE A 213 3.13 -20.43 7.63
#